data_AF-A0A9N9T1I3-F1
#
_entry.id   AF-A0A9N9T1I3-F1
#
_cell.length_a   1.000
_cell.length_b   1.000
_cell.length_c   1.000
_cell.angle_alpha   90.00
_cell.angle_beta   90.00
_cell.angle_gamma   90.00
#
_symmetry.space_group_name_H-M   'P 1'
#
loop_
_entity.id
_entity.type
_entity.pdbx_description
1 polymer ?
#
loop_
_entity_poly.entity_id
_entity_poly.type
_entity_poly.pdbx_seq_one_letter_code
_entity_poly.pdbx_strand_id
1 'polypeptide(L)'
;MEKIKNFEELISDYIGPNKIVVDTKVSNLTAPGENYLSEIIKIDVILKDKVSDKNEDLSLLAKLSTTDEFIGSTCNITKNEVIFYRDIIPAIKSFHKKHGLPYPSFYPDFAGGRINLTGVEDKADDDAVLILENLVTKGKI
;
A
#
# COMPACT_ATOMS: atom_id res chain seq x y z
N MET A 1 -8.97 -0.07 11.05
CA MET A 1 -9.91 0.61 10.14
C MET A 1 -10.90 -0.40 9.56
N GLU A 2 -12.03 0.05 9.00
CA GLU A 2 -13.08 -0.85 8.49
C GLU A 2 -12.72 -1.57 7.17
N LYS A 3 -12.10 -0.88 6.21
CA LYS A 3 -11.82 -1.43 4.86
C LYS A 3 -10.58 -2.33 4.76
N ILE A 4 -9.62 -2.18 5.67
CA ILE A 4 -8.37 -2.97 5.68
C ILE A 4 -8.19 -3.54 7.08
N LYS A 5 -8.37 -4.85 7.21
CA LYS A 5 -8.12 -5.57 8.46
C LYS A 5 -6.63 -5.50 8.79
N ASN A 6 -6.29 -5.39 10.08
CA ASN A 6 -4.91 -5.38 10.57
C ASN A 6 -4.00 -4.34 9.86
N PHE A 7 -4.55 -3.18 9.51
CA PHE A 7 -3.82 -2.16 8.77
C PHE A 7 -2.51 -1.71 9.43
N GLU A 8 -2.53 -1.48 10.75
CA GLU A 8 -1.35 -0.99 11.48
C GLU A 8 -0.20 -2.01 11.44
N GLU A 9 -0.51 -3.29 11.55
CA GLU A 9 0.47 -4.38 11.38
C GLU A 9 1.05 -4.37 9.98
N LEU A 10 0.19 -4.16 8.97
CA LEU A 10 0.56 -4.22 7.55
C LEU A 10 1.53 -3.12 7.13
N ILE A 11 1.51 -1.96 7.80
CA ILE A 11 2.41 -0.82 7.51
C ILE A 11 3.53 -0.65 8.55
N SER A 12 3.62 -1.56 9.53
CA SER A 12 4.52 -1.41 10.68
C SER A 12 6.00 -1.29 10.27
N ASP A 13 6.45 -2.12 9.32
CA ASP A 13 7.80 -2.07 8.77
C ASP A 13 8.11 -0.73 8.08
N TYR A 14 7.10 -0.13 7.43
CA TYR A 14 7.25 1.13 6.72
C TYR A 14 7.34 2.34 7.66
N ILE A 15 6.52 2.37 8.72
CA ILE A 15 6.54 3.48 9.70
C ILE A 15 7.66 3.33 10.75
N GLY A 16 8.19 2.12 10.92
CA GLY A 16 9.26 1.79 11.84
C GLY A 16 8.82 1.61 13.30
N PRO A 17 9.68 1.05 14.16
CA PRO A 17 9.30 0.57 15.50
C PRO A 17 8.95 1.69 16.50
N ASN A 18 9.40 2.91 16.23
CA ASN A 18 9.25 4.06 17.11
C ASN A 18 7.96 4.86 16.87
N LYS A 19 7.19 4.52 15.84
CA LYS A 19 5.94 5.22 15.53
C LYS A 19 4.73 4.35 15.87
N ILE A 20 3.63 5.00 16.21
CA ILE A 20 2.29 4.39 16.33
C ILE A 20 1.30 5.16 15.50
N VAL A 21 0.26 4.48 15.03
CA VAL A 21 -0.91 5.12 14.45
C VAL A 21 -1.78 5.66 15.58
N VAL A 22 -2.12 6.95 15.53
CA VAL A 22 -3.04 7.56 16.51
C VAL A 22 -4.40 7.91 15.90
N ASP A 23 -4.46 8.15 14.60
CA ASP A 23 -5.71 8.38 13.88
C ASP A 23 -5.58 7.93 12.41
N THR A 24 -6.71 7.63 11.79
CA THR A 24 -6.78 7.25 10.38
C THR A 24 -8.07 7.77 9.74
N LYS A 25 -7.91 8.51 8.65
CA LYS A 25 -9.00 8.97 7.80
C LYS A 25 -8.92 8.32 6.43
N VAL A 26 -10.04 7.78 5.96
CA VAL A 26 -10.15 7.11 4.67
C VAL A 26 -11.10 7.89 3.76
N SER A 27 -10.72 8.09 2.51
CA SER A 27 -11.59 8.65 1.46
C SER A 27 -11.33 7.95 0.13
N ASN A 28 -12.31 7.96 -0.77
CA ASN A 28 -12.09 7.49 -2.14
C ASN A 28 -11.08 8.42 -2.83
N LEU A 29 -10.13 7.85 -3.56
CA LEU A 29 -9.17 8.65 -4.34
C LEU A 29 -9.76 9.10 -5.68
N THR A 30 -10.59 8.25 -6.27
CA THR A 30 -11.16 8.36 -7.61
C THR A 30 -12.66 8.68 -7.52
N ALA A 31 -13.19 9.27 -8.59
CA ALA A 31 -14.62 9.51 -8.69
C ALA A 31 -15.39 8.18 -8.90
N PRO A 32 -16.68 8.12 -8.53
CA PRO A 32 -17.54 7.00 -8.92
C PRO A 32 -17.48 6.74 -10.43
N GLY A 33 -17.22 5.49 -10.82
CA GLY A 33 -17.07 5.09 -12.23
C GLY A 33 -15.63 5.04 -12.75
N GLU A 34 -14.65 5.60 -12.05
CA GLU A 34 -13.23 5.57 -12.46
C GLU A 34 -12.43 4.39 -11.85
N ASN A 35 -13.09 3.57 -11.03
CA ASN A 35 -12.46 2.50 -10.24
C ASN A 35 -12.26 1.17 -11.01
N TYR A 36 -12.98 0.96 -12.13
CA TYR A 36 -12.88 -0.24 -12.98
C TYR A 36 -12.69 -1.56 -12.21
N LEU A 37 -11.46 -2.09 -12.16
CA LEU A 37 -11.11 -3.40 -11.60
C LEU A 37 -10.59 -3.35 -10.16
N SER A 38 -10.76 -2.23 -9.46
CA SER A 38 -10.28 -2.09 -8.08
C SER A 38 -10.94 -0.93 -7.36
N GLU A 39 -11.00 -1.00 -6.04
CA GLU A 39 -11.30 0.19 -5.24
C GLU A 39 -10.00 0.85 -4.82
N ILE A 40 -9.83 2.14 -5.15
CA ILE A 40 -8.65 2.91 -4.74
C ILE A 40 -9.04 3.95 -3.69
N ILE A 41 -8.43 3.84 -2.52
CA ILE A 41 -8.67 4.74 -1.39
C ILE A 41 -7.40 5.51 -1.02
N LYS A 42 -7.60 6.75 -0.58
CA LYS A 42 -6.61 7.54 0.14
C LYS A 42 -6.74 7.25 1.63
N ILE A 43 -5.59 7.10 2.29
CA ILE A 43 -5.50 6.86 3.73
C ILE A 43 -4.58 7.94 4.30
N ASP A 44 -5.15 8.89 5.04
CA ASP A 44 -4.41 9.88 5.80
C ASP A 44 -4.26 9.36 7.24
N VAL A 45 -3.03 9.23 7.70
CA VAL A 45 -2.66 8.63 8.98
C VAL A 45 -1.94 9.69 9.82
N ILE A 46 -2.35 9.86 11.06
CA ILE A 46 -1.55 10.62 12.03
C ILE A 46 -0.69 9.61 12.77
N LEU A 47 0.62 9.78 12.68
CA LEU A 47 1.61 9.01 13.42
C LEU A 47 2.08 9.78 14.64
N LYS A 48 2.40 9.07 15.72
CA LYS A 48 3.07 9.63 16.89
C LYS A 48 4.40 8.93 17.14
N ASP A 49 5.47 9.70 17.26
CA ASP A 49 6.79 9.19 17.63
C ASP A 49 6.87 8.96 19.15
N LYS A 50 7.17 7.73 19.56
CA LYS A 50 7.20 7.29 20.96
C LYS A 50 8.33 7.96 21.78
N VAL A 51 9.37 8.48 21.13
CA VAL A 51 10.56 9.05 21.79
C VAL A 51 10.41 10.56 21.94
N SER A 52 9.99 11.24 20.88
CA SER A 52 9.88 12.71 20.85
C SER A 52 8.50 13.24 21.19
N ASP A 53 7.49 12.37 21.28
CA ASP A 53 6.07 12.71 21.51
C ASP A 53 5.45 13.57 20.39
N LYS A 54 6.13 13.72 19.25
CA LYS A 54 5.68 14.54 18.11
C LYS A 54 4.76 13.76 17.19
N ASN A 55 3.79 14.47 16.63
CA ASN A 55 2.92 13.95 15.58
C ASN A 55 3.48 14.24 14.18
N GLU A 56 3.21 13.34 13.24
CA GLU A 56 3.57 13.42 11.83
C GLU A 56 2.39 12.95 10.96
N ASP A 57 2.10 13.69 9.89
CA ASP A 57 1.10 13.27 8.91
C ASP A 57 1.72 12.35 7.86
N LEU A 58 1.10 11.20 7.63
CA LEU A 58 1.45 10.26 6.59
C LEU A 58 0.26 10.07 5.64
N SER A 59 0.49 10.25 4.34
CA SER A 59 -0.54 9.99 3.31
C SER A 59 -0.16 8.78 2.47
N LEU A 60 -1.06 7.79 2.44
CA LEU A 60 -0.93 6.54 1.70
C LEU A 60 -2.08 6.37 0.71
N LEU A 61 -1.87 5.50 -0.27
CA LEU A 61 -2.92 4.98 -1.14
C LEU A 61 -3.03 3.48 -0.97
N ALA A 62 -4.25 2.95 -0.98
CA ALA A 62 -4.47 1.52 -1.04
C ALA A 62 -5.34 1.16 -2.23
N LYS A 63 -4.93 0.10 -2.93
CA LYS A 63 -5.71 -0.58 -3.94
C LYS A 63 -6.25 -1.88 -3.35
N LEU A 64 -7.56 -1.97 -3.24
CA LEU A 64 -8.29 -3.12 -2.70
C LEU A 64 -8.75 -4.02 -3.84
N SER A 65 -8.67 -5.34 -3.64
CA SER A 65 -9.36 -6.27 -4.51
C SER A 65 -10.87 -6.05 -4.44
N THR A 66 -11.53 -6.22 -5.57
CA THR A 66 -12.98 -6.15 -5.69
C THR A 66 -13.49 -7.46 -6.28
N THR A 67 -14.75 -7.78 -5.96
CA THR A 67 -15.46 -8.91 -6.56
C THR A 67 -16.73 -8.36 -7.19
N ASP A 68 -16.85 -8.57 -8.49
CA ASP A 68 -18.01 -8.14 -9.28
C ASP A 68 -18.72 -9.36 -9.89
N GLU A 69 -20.03 -9.29 -10.06
CA GLU A 69 -20.85 -10.39 -10.57
C GLU A 69 -20.50 -10.81 -12.00
N PHE A 70 -20.02 -9.88 -12.83
CA PHE A 70 -19.68 -10.13 -14.25
C PHE A 70 -18.20 -10.41 -14.45
N ILE A 71 -17.33 -9.79 -13.66
CA ILE A 71 -15.87 -9.83 -13.85
C ILE A 71 -15.21 -10.86 -12.92
N GLY A 72 -15.85 -11.20 -11.80
CA GLY A 72 -15.26 -12.05 -10.76
C GLY A 72 -14.31 -11.28 -9.84
N SER A 73 -13.51 -12.02 -9.06
CA SER A 73 -12.57 -11.44 -8.08
C SER A 73 -11.29 -10.94 -8.75
N THR A 74 -10.85 -9.74 -8.38
CA THR A 74 -9.60 -9.12 -8.84
C THR A 74 -8.42 -9.39 -7.89
N CYS A 75 -8.58 -10.31 -6.94
CA CYS A 75 -7.55 -10.67 -5.96
C CYS A 75 -6.24 -11.13 -6.62
N ASN A 76 -6.30 -11.86 -7.74
CA ASN A 76 -5.10 -12.30 -8.47
C ASN A 76 -4.37 -11.14 -9.16
N ILE A 77 -5.10 -10.10 -9.62
CA ILE A 77 -4.49 -8.89 -10.16
C ILE A 77 -3.75 -8.16 -9.04
N THR A 78 -4.43 -7.97 -7.90
CA THR A 78 -3.84 -7.32 -6.71
C THR A 78 -2.62 -8.09 -6.19
N LYS A 79 -2.67 -9.43 -6.19
CA LYS A 79 -1.53 -10.29 -5.85
C LYS A 79 -0.31 -10.01 -6.73
N ASN A 80 -0.48 -9.91 -8.05
CA ASN A 80 0.63 -9.64 -8.95
C ASN A 80 1.27 -8.27 -8.66
N GLU A 81 0.46 -7.26 -8.36
CA GLU A 81 0.96 -5.92 -8.03
C GLU A 81 1.66 -5.89 -6.65
N VAL A 82 1.12 -6.59 -5.64
CA VAL A 82 1.80 -6.75 -4.34
C VAL A 82 3.17 -7.38 -4.53
N ILE A 83 3.27 -8.48 -5.29
CA ILE A 83 4.55 -9.15 -5.58
C ILE A 83 5.49 -8.21 -6.34
N PHE A 84 4.98 -7.44 -7.30
CA PHE A 84 5.80 -6.49 -8.05
C PHE A 84 6.45 -5.44 -7.12
N TYR A 85 5.67 -4.79 -6.25
CA TYR A 85 6.21 -3.76 -5.35
C TYR A 85 7.02 -4.32 -4.20
N ARG A 86 6.65 -5.49 -3.65
CA ARG A 86 7.34 -6.12 -2.53
C ARG A 86 8.66 -6.76 -2.94
N ASP A 87 8.70 -7.43 -4.10
CA ASP A 87 9.82 -8.30 -4.47
C ASP A 87 10.61 -7.74 -5.68
N ILE A 88 9.90 -7.33 -6.74
CA ILE A 88 10.54 -6.94 -8.00
C ILE A 88 11.16 -5.55 -7.93
N ILE A 89 10.45 -4.56 -7.38
CA ILE A 89 10.97 -3.19 -7.24
C ILE A 89 12.25 -3.15 -6.37
N PRO A 90 12.31 -3.80 -5.19
CA PRO A 90 13.55 -3.91 -4.43
C PRO A 90 14.69 -4.62 -5.16
N ALA A 91 14.39 -5.65 -5.96
CA ALA A 91 15.39 -6.31 -6.80
C ALA A 91 15.97 -5.36 -7.87
N ILE A 92 15.12 -4.57 -8.55
CA ILE A 92 15.55 -3.53 -9.50
C ILE A 92 16.42 -2.48 -8.79
N LYS A 93 15.94 -1.94 -7.66
CA LYS A 93 16.68 -0.96 -6.85
C LYS A 93 18.06 -1.49 -6.41
N SER A 94 18.13 -2.77 -6.02
CA SER A 94 19.37 -3.45 -5.63
C SER A 94 20.33 -3.65 -6.81
N PHE A 95 19.80 -4.01 -7.98
CA PHE A 95 20.59 -4.10 -9.21
C PHE A 95 21.23 -2.75 -9.57
N HIS A 96 20.46 -1.67 -9.54
CA HIS A 96 20.97 -0.32 -9.82
C HIS A 96 22.10 0.05 -8.84
N LYS A 97 21.89 -0.16 -7.54
CA LYS A 97 22.91 0.08 -6.50
C LYS A 97 24.19 -0.70 -6.76
N LYS A 98 24.10 -1.99 -7.11
CA LYS A 98 25.25 -2.87 -7.38
C LYS A 98 26.09 -2.40 -8.57
N HIS A 99 25.45 -1.81 -9.57
CA HIS A 99 26.10 -1.40 -10.81
C HIS A 99 26.37 0.11 -10.90
N GLY A 100 26.15 0.87 -9.82
CA GLY A 100 26.37 2.32 -9.81
C GLY A 100 25.42 3.10 -10.74
N LEU A 101 24.25 2.53 -11.04
CA LEU A 101 23.23 3.18 -11.86
C LEU A 101 22.38 4.13 -11.02
N PRO A 102 21.82 5.20 -11.62
CA PRO A 102 20.88 6.08 -10.92
C PRO A 102 19.69 5.30 -10.36
N TYR A 103 19.31 5.59 -9.12
CA TYR A 103 18.17 4.92 -8.48
C TYR A 103 16.86 5.31 -9.18
N PRO A 104 15.98 4.34 -9.53
CA PRO A 104 14.71 4.66 -10.16
C PRO A 104 13.78 5.34 -9.13
N SER A 105 13.57 6.65 -9.29
CA SER A 105 12.82 7.49 -8.36
C SER A 105 11.34 7.69 -8.72
N PHE A 106 10.86 6.95 -9.72
CA PHE A 106 9.51 7.05 -10.27
C PHE A 106 8.55 5.98 -9.73
N TYR A 107 9.07 4.96 -9.03
CA TYR A 107 8.22 4.02 -8.31
C TYR A 107 7.87 4.60 -6.93
N PRO A 108 6.59 4.59 -6.52
CA PRO A 108 6.22 4.90 -5.14
C PRO A 108 6.82 3.87 -4.19
N ASP A 109 7.07 4.29 -2.96
CA ASP A 109 7.53 3.35 -1.94
C ASP A 109 6.42 2.38 -1.51
N PHE A 110 6.79 1.13 -1.30
CA PHE A 110 5.90 0.08 -0.82
C PHE A 110 5.69 0.23 0.69
N ALA A 111 4.49 0.66 1.08
CA ALA A 111 4.15 0.85 2.47
C ALA A 111 3.69 -0.45 3.15
N GLY A 112 3.11 -1.37 2.37
CA GLY A 112 2.65 -2.66 2.86
C GLY A 112 1.74 -3.34 1.85
N GLY A 113 1.42 -4.61 2.11
CA GLY A 113 0.50 -5.34 1.26
C GLY A 113 0.46 -6.82 1.60
N ARG A 114 -0.66 -7.45 1.26
CA ARG A 114 -0.86 -8.89 1.45
C ARG A 114 -1.67 -9.42 0.28
N ILE A 115 -1.53 -10.72 0.05
CA ILE A 115 -2.29 -11.42 -0.99
C ILE A 115 -3.52 -12.14 -0.40
N ASN A 116 -3.52 -12.38 0.90
CA ASN A 116 -4.66 -12.92 1.65
C ASN A 116 -4.53 -12.59 3.15
N LEU A 117 -5.60 -12.83 3.91
CA LEU A 117 -5.60 -12.63 5.37
C LEU A 117 -5.01 -13.82 6.16
N THR A 118 -5.09 -15.03 5.60
CA THR A 118 -4.79 -16.28 6.31
C THR A 118 -3.30 -16.66 6.32
N GLY A 119 -2.46 -15.97 5.55
CA GLY A 119 -1.06 -16.28 5.35
C GLY A 119 -0.81 -17.50 4.44
N VAL A 120 -1.83 -18.03 3.77
CA VAL A 120 -1.68 -19.19 2.88
C VAL A 120 -0.85 -18.79 1.66
N GLU A 121 0.27 -19.48 1.42
CA GLU A 121 1.12 -19.13 0.28
C GLU A 121 0.37 -19.26 -1.06
N ASP A 122 0.69 -18.33 -1.96
CA ASP A 122 0.26 -18.32 -3.37
C ASP A 122 -1.26 -18.25 -3.64
N LYS A 123 -2.12 -18.22 -2.62
CA LYS A 123 -3.58 -18.15 -2.79
C LYS A 123 -4.11 -16.76 -2.49
N ALA A 124 -4.52 -16.01 -3.50
CA ALA A 124 -5.15 -14.70 -3.29
C ALA A 124 -6.59 -14.84 -2.78
N ASP A 125 -7.04 -13.92 -1.93
CA ASP A 125 -8.44 -13.79 -1.50
C ASP A 125 -8.90 -12.32 -1.54
N ASP A 126 -10.16 -12.06 -1.17
CA ASP A 126 -10.76 -10.72 -1.24
C ASP A 126 -10.20 -9.73 -0.19
N ASP A 127 -9.34 -10.20 0.72
CA ASP A 127 -8.55 -9.38 1.63
C ASP A 127 -7.20 -8.95 1.02
N ALA A 128 -6.92 -9.29 -0.26
CA ALA A 128 -5.76 -8.83 -0.99
C ALA A 128 -5.73 -7.29 -1.10
N VAL A 129 -4.60 -6.69 -0.77
CA VAL A 129 -4.44 -5.23 -0.76
C VAL A 129 -3.00 -4.84 -1.01
N LEU A 130 -2.82 -3.80 -1.80
CA LEU A 130 -1.54 -3.11 -2.03
C LEU A 130 -1.62 -1.72 -1.41
N ILE A 131 -0.63 -1.34 -0.61
CA ILE A 131 -0.52 -0.02 0.03
C ILE A 131 0.79 0.64 -0.39
N LEU A 132 0.68 1.84 -0.93
CA LEU A 132 1.79 2.61 -1.48
C LEU A 132 1.84 4.01 -0.86
N GLU A 133 3.02 4.60 -0.91
CA GLU A 133 3.19 6.05 -0.76
C GLU A 133 2.23 6.82 -1.68
N ASN A 134 1.57 7.86 -1.17
CA ASN A 134 0.76 8.75 -1.99
C ASN A 134 1.63 9.78 -2.73
N LEU A 135 1.71 9.69 -4.06
CA LEU A 135 2.50 10.62 -4.89
C LEU A 135 1.80 11.95 -5.18
N VAL A 136 0.46 12.01 -5.06
CA VAL A 136 -0.34 13.23 -5.34
C VAL A 136 0.06 14.35 -4.37
N THR A 137 0.27 14.02 -3.10
CA THR A 137 0.67 14.99 -2.06
C THR A 137 2.09 15.53 -2.28
N LYS A 138 2.90 14.90 -3.14
CA LYS A 138 4.26 15.34 -3.48
C LYS A 138 4.35 16.14 -4.78
N GLY A 139 3.22 16.47 -5.42
CA GLY A 139 3.20 17.21 -6.68
C GLY A 139 3.85 16.46 -7.85
N LYS A 140 3.88 15.13 -7.78
CA LYS A 140 4.46 14.26 -8.82
C LYS A 140 3.42 13.74 -9.83
N ILE A 141 2.14 14.06 -9.61
CA ILE A 141 0.99 13.75 -10.49
C ILE A 141 -0.01 14.90 -10.33
#